data_AF-S4P4B7-F1
#
_entry.id   AF-S4P4B7-F1
#
_cell.length_a   1.000
_cell.length_b   1.000
_cell.length_c   1.000
_cell.angle_alpha   90.00
_cell.angle_beta   90.00
_cell.angle_gamma   90.00
#
_symmetry.space_group_name_H-M   'P 1'
#
loop_
_entity.id
_entity.type
_entity.pdbx_description
1 polymer ?
#
loop_
_entity_poly.entity_id
_entity_poly.type
_entity_poly.pdbx_seq_one_letter_code
_entity_poly.pdbx_strand_id
1 'polypeptide(L)'
;PAAAGGARRLALEADAALCDLLNDFVQEFVFVHHNYDGQDERRIEELHKRRNFLAAYCKLIVYNVAPIRRAADVFKHYIKCYNDYGDIIKATLSKAREINKLNCAITMQLAMQALFCDMLQKHPAPTRQLPDFLELKELAKRFSVMFGLDAVKNREALTALHRAGA
;
A
#
# COMPACT_ATOMS: atom_id res chain seq x y z
N PRO A 1 27.61 -12.72 -30.22
CA PRO A 1 26.16 -12.56 -30.45
C PRO A 1 25.42 -13.92 -30.36
N ALA A 2 25.10 -14.38 -29.14
CA ALA A 2 24.21 -15.53 -28.89
C ALA A 2 24.03 -15.70 -27.37
N ALA A 3 23.07 -14.99 -26.75
CA ALA A 3 22.65 -15.27 -25.36
C ALA A 3 21.31 -14.62 -24.96
N ALA A 4 20.84 -13.59 -25.68
CA ALA A 4 19.67 -12.83 -25.27
C ALA A 4 18.30 -13.50 -25.56
N GLY A 5 18.27 -14.65 -26.24
CA GLY A 5 17.02 -15.27 -26.73
C GLY A 5 16.33 -16.24 -25.75
N GLY A 6 17.04 -16.79 -24.76
CA GLY A 6 16.50 -17.82 -23.86
C GLY A 6 15.59 -17.27 -22.77
N ALA A 7 15.98 -16.16 -22.13
CA ALA A 7 15.26 -15.60 -20.98
C ALA A 7 13.87 -15.05 -21.34
N ARG A 8 13.71 -14.48 -22.55
CA ARG A 8 12.42 -13.93 -23.01
C ARG A 8 11.35 -15.01 -23.19
N ARG A 9 11.74 -16.27 -23.36
CA ARG A 9 10.84 -17.41 -23.59
C ARG A 9 10.23 -17.96 -22.30
N LEU A 10 10.71 -17.52 -21.14
CA LEU A 10 10.21 -17.90 -19.80
C LEU A 10 9.55 -16.72 -19.07
N ALA A 11 9.37 -15.58 -19.74
CA ALA A 11 8.74 -14.41 -19.14
C ALA A 11 7.26 -14.71 -18.87
N LEU A 12 6.91 -14.81 -17.59
CA LEU A 12 5.54 -14.87 -17.13
C LEU A 12 5.12 -13.47 -16.67
N GLU A 13 4.11 -12.92 -17.31
CA GLU A 13 3.49 -11.66 -16.86
C GLU A 13 2.38 -11.99 -15.86
N ALA A 14 2.37 -11.29 -14.73
CA ALA A 14 1.29 -11.41 -13.77
C ALA A 14 0.04 -10.73 -14.36
N ASP A 15 -1.00 -11.51 -14.64
CA ASP A 15 -2.26 -10.96 -15.09
C ASP A 15 -2.99 -10.21 -13.95
N ALA A 16 -4.07 -9.52 -14.31
CA ALA A 16 -4.82 -8.73 -13.34
C ALA A 16 -5.39 -9.60 -12.22
N ALA A 17 -5.91 -10.78 -12.56
CA ALA A 17 -6.53 -11.72 -11.63
C ALA A 17 -5.51 -12.27 -10.61
N LEU A 18 -4.30 -12.62 -11.05
CA LEU A 18 -3.23 -13.04 -10.15
C LEU A 18 -2.81 -11.90 -9.24
N CYS A 19 -2.72 -10.66 -9.75
CA CYS A 19 -2.43 -9.51 -8.90
C CYS A 19 -3.51 -9.28 -7.84
N ASP A 20 -4.79 -9.46 -8.19
CA ASP A 20 -5.91 -9.35 -7.26
C ASP A 20 -5.84 -10.45 -6.19
N LEU A 21 -5.66 -11.71 -6.60
CA LEU A 21 -5.50 -12.85 -5.69
C LEU A 21 -4.34 -12.66 -4.69
N LEU A 22 -3.18 -12.18 -5.18
CA LEU A 22 -2.03 -11.90 -4.32
C LEU A 22 -2.29 -10.75 -3.35
N ASN A 23 -3.01 -9.71 -3.79
CA ASN A 23 -3.41 -8.61 -2.93
C ASN A 23 -4.36 -9.10 -1.84
N ASP A 24 -5.39 -9.86 -2.21
CA ASP A 24 -6.39 -10.40 -1.29
C ASP A 24 -5.74 -11.28 -0.23
N PHE A 25 -4.77 -12.13 -0.63
CA PHE A 25 -3.96 -12.90 0.32
C PHE A 25 -3.23 -11.99 1.33
N VAL A 26 -2.63 -10.89 0.88
CA VAL A 26 -1.96 -9.95 1.79
C VAL A 26 -2.98 -9.27 2.71
N GLN A 27 -4.13 -8.85 2.19
CA GLN A 27 -5.18 -8.23 3.01
C GLN A 27 -5.71 -9.18 4.08
N GLU A 28 -5.93 -10.45 3.74
CA GLU A 28 -6.55 -11.45 4.63
C GLU A 28 -5.55 -12.06 5.63
N PHE A 29 -4.30 -12.29 5.24
CA PHE A 29 -3.36 -13.06 6.07
C PHE A 29 -2.23 -12.24 6.71
N VAL A 30 -1.98 -11.01 6.23
CA VAL A 30 -0.94 -10.13 6.79
C VAL A 30 -1.55 -9.05 7.70
N PHE A 31 -2.59 -8.35 7.24
CA PHE A 31 -3.20 -7.22 7.94
C PHE A 31 -4.31 -7.63 8.92
N VAL A 32 -3.99 -8.59 9.80
CA VAL A 32 -4.90 -9.20 10.78
C VAL A 32 -4.67 -8.68 12.20
N HIS A 33 -5.76 -8.46 12.95
CA HIS A 33 -5.72 -8.12 14.38
C HIS A 33 -5.72 -9.40 15.20
N HIS A 34 -4.58 -9.76 15.81
CA HIS A 34 -4.52 -10.87 16.73
C HIS A 34 -4.44 -10.36 18.18
N ASN A 35 -5.34 -10.86 19.03
CA ASN A 35 -5.14 -10.85 20.47
C ASN A 35 -4.13 -11.95 20.79
N TYR A 36 -2.88 -11.56 21.01
CA TYR A 36 -1.81 -12.46 21.37
C TYR A 36 -1.85 -12.74 22.88
N ASP A 37 -2.78 -13.59 23.30
CA ASP A 37 -2.87 -14.03 24.68
C ASP A 37 -1.77 -15.09 24.95
N GLY A 38 -0.58 -14.62 25.36
CA GLY A 38 0.31 -15.38 26.24
C GLY A 38 1.36 -16.34 25.64
N GLN A 39 1.71 -16.27 24.35
CA GLN A 39 2.83 -17.05 23.78
C GLN A 39 3.75 -16.20 22.88
N ASP A 40 4.76 -15.57 23.49
CA ASP A 40 5.64 -14.59 22.82
C ASP A 40 6.52 -15.18 21.71
N GLU A 41 7.03 -16.42 21.82
CA GLU A 41 7.86 -17.02 20.76
C GLU A 41 7.08 -17.31 19.47
N ARG A 42 5.90 -17.94 19.58
CA ARG A 42 5.04 -18.21 18.41
C ARG A 42 4.58 -16.93 17.74
N ARG A 43 4.32 -15.88 18.53
CA ARG A 43 3.98 -14.54 18.04
C ARG A 43 5.10 -13.95 17.18
N ILE A 44 6.35 -14.03 17.64
CA ILE A 44 7.51 -13.50 16.91
C ILE A 44 7.66 -14.24 15.58
N GLU A 45 7.58 -15.57 15.57
CA GLU A 45 7.68 -16.39 14.35
C GLU A 45 6.57 -16.07 13.34
N GLU A 46 5.32 -15.99 13.79
CA GLU A 46 4.19 -15.64 12.93
C GLU A 46 4.32 -14.24 12.34
N LEU A 47 4.73 -13.26 13.14
CA LEU A 47 4.97 -11.90 12.67
C LEU A 47 6.09 -11.86 11.63
N HIS A 48 7.19 -12.58 11.85
CA HIS A 48 8.26 -12.72 10.86
C HIS A 48 7.76 -13.33 9.55
N LYS A 49 6.92 -14.36 9.62
CA LYS A 49 6.32 -14.99 8.44
C LYS A 49 5.43 -14.01 7.67
N ARG A 50 4.59 -13.23 8.36
CA ARG A 50 3.75 -12.19 7.74
C ARG A 50 4.57 -11.06 7.13
N ARG A 51 5.61 -10.60 7.83
CA ARG A 51 6.58 -9.63 7.30
C ARG A 51 7.24 -10.13 6.02
N ASN A 52 7.56 -11.41 5.93
CA ASN A 52 8.09 -12.02 4.71
C ASN A 52 7.09 -12.02 3.56
N PHE A 53 5.82 -12.35 3.80
CA PHE A 53 4.78 -12.27 2.78
C PHE A 53 4.57 -10.84 2.27
N LEU A 54 4.50 -9.86 3.17
CA LEU A 54 4.38 -8.45 2.80
C LEU A 54 5.58 -7.99 1.96
N ALA A 55 6.79 -8.32 2.40
CA ALA A 55 8.00 -7.96 1.67
C ALA A 55 8.06 -8.63 0.29
N ALA A 56 7.59 -9.87 0.15
CA ALA A 56 7.50 -10.57 -1.13
C ALA A 56 6.52 -9.87 -2.09
N TYR A 57 5.33 -9.50 -1.61
CA TYR A 57 4.35 -8.75 -2.40
C TYR A 57 4.88 -7.37 -2.80
N CYS A 58 5.47 -6.62 -1.87
CA CYS A 58 6.07 -5.31 -2.16
C CYS A 58 7.20 -5.38 -3.19
N LYS A 59 7.97 -6.48 -3.24
CA LYS A 59 8.98 -6.72 -4.28
C LYS A 59 8.36 -6.74 -5.68
N LEU A 60 7.19 -7.36 -5.85
CA LEU A 60 6.49 -7.39 -7.15
C LEU A 60 6.19 -5.97 -7.63
N ILE A 61 5.86 -5.07 -6.72
CA ILE A 61 5.56 -3.66 -7.02
C ILE A 61 6.84 -2.90 -7.39
N VAL A 62 7.89 -2.97 -6.57
CA VAL A 62 9.11 -2.19 -6.80
C VAL A 62 9.93 -2.69 -7.99
N TYR A 63 9.78 -3.96 -8.38
CA TYR A 63 10.39 -4.52 -9.59
C TYR A 63 9.45 -4.46 -10.81
N ASN A 64 8.34 -3.72 -10.71
CA ASN A 64 7.40 -3.49 -11.81
C ASN A 64 6.82 -4.79 -12.43
N VAL A 65 6.72 -5.86 -11.62
CA VAL A 65 5.98 -7.09 -11.95
C VAL A 65 4.48 -6.84 -11.77
N ALA A 66 4.10 -6.10 -10.73
CA ALA A 66 2.75 -5.62 -10.50
C ALA A 66 2.69 -4.08 -10.62
N PRO A 67 1.60 -3.50 -11.16
CA PRO A 67 1.47 -2.05 -11.26
C PRO A 67 1.49 -1.37 -9.89
N ILE A 68 2.19 -0.24 -9.78
CA ILE A 68 2.29 0.56 -8.53
C ILE A 68 0.95 0.87 -7.88
N ARG A 69 -0.14 1.04 -8.67
CA ARG A 69 -1.49 1.28 -8.14
C ARG A 69 -1.94 0.20 -7.13
N ARG A 70 -1.47 -1.05 -7.31
CA ARG A 70 -1.78 -2.19 -6.42
C ARG A 70 -1.21 -2.01 -5.02
N ALA A 71 -0.26 -1.10 -4.83
CA ALA A 71 0.28 -0.76 -3.51
C ALA A 71 -0.70 0.04 -2.64
N ALA A 72 -1.78 0.58 -3.21
CA ALA A 72 -2.73 1.42 -2.47
C ALA A 72 -3.29 0.69 -1.24
N ASP A 73 -3.67 -0.58 -1.41
CA ASP A 73 -4.22 -1.40 -0.32
C ASP A 73 -3.18 -1.80 0.73
N VAL A 74 -1.88 -1.66 0.45
CA VAL A 74 -0.80 -1.81 1.43
C VAL A 74 -0.54 -0.48 2.13
N PHE A 75 -0.48 0.61 1.37
CA PHE A 75 -0.14 1.93 1.89
C PHE A 75 -1.18 2.46 2.89
N LYS A 76 -2.45 2.07 2.74
CA LYS A 76 -3.51 2.46 3.69
C LYS A 76 -3.24 1.97 5.12
N HIS A 77 -2.51 0.86 5.30
CA HIS A 77 -2.18 0.27 6.61
C HIS A 77 -0.93 0.89 7.27
N TYR A 78 -0.31 1.91 6.66
CA TYR A 78 0.96 2.45 7.14
C TYR A 78 0.91 2.98 8.58
N ILE A 79 -0.21 3.60 8.99
CA ILE A 79 -0.39 4.09 10.36
C ILE A 79 -0.83 2.95 11.28
N LYS A 80 -1.90 2.24 10.93
CA LYS A 80 -2.48 1.18 11.75
C LYS A 80 -1.48 0.10 12.15
N CYS A 81 -0.64 -0.32 11.22
CA CYS A 81 0.30 -1.42 11.40
C CYS A 81 1.76 -0.94 11.46
N TYR A 82 1.98 0.30 11.91
CA TYR A 82 3.29 0.93 11.89
C TYR A 82 4.37 0.11 12.62
N ASN A 83 4.04 -0.43 13.80
CA ASN A 83 4.99 -1.19 14.61
C ASN A 83 5.40 -2.52 13.94
N ASP A 84 4.47 -3.16 13.26
CA ASP A 84 4.66 -4.50 12.69
C ASP A 84 5.24 -4.45 11.27
N TYR A 85 4.86 -3.46 10.47
CA TYR A 85 5.11 -3.41 9.02
C TYR A 85 5.59 -2.04 8.51
N GLY A 86 5.69 -1.03 9.36
CA GLY A 86 5.94 0.35 8.94
C GLY A 86 7.26 0.52 8.19
N ASP A 87 8.31 -0.21 8.55
CA ASP A 87 9.60 -0.19 7.87
C ASP A 87 9.51 -0.74 6.43
N ILE A 88 8.80 -1.85 6.24
CA ILE A 88 8.59 -2.47 4.91
C ILE A 88 7.77 -1.54 4.01
N ILE A 89 6.66 -1.00 4.54
CA ILE A 89 5.79 -0.08 3.80
C ILE A 89 6.54 1.19 3.42
N LYS A 90 7.31 1.78 4.36
CA LYS A 90 8.12 2.97 4.12
C LYS A 90 9.20 2.74 3.06
N ALA A 91 9.91 1.61 3.11
CA ALA A 91 10.91 1.26 2.10
C ALA A 91 10.27 1.13 0.71
N THR A 92 9.11 0.46 0.64
CA THR A 92 8.32 0.30 -0.60
C THR A 92 7.88 1.64 -1.16
N LEU A 93 7.31 2.52 -0.34
CA LEU A 93 6.93 3.89 -0.72
C LEU A 93 8.12 4.67 -1.27
N SER A 94 9.25 4.61 -0.57
CA SER A 94 10.48 5.32 -0.95
C SER A 94 10.98 4.86 -2.31
N LYS A 95 10.98 3.54 -2.54
CA LYS A 95 11.42 2.97 -3.81
C LYS A 95 10.44 3.21 -4.95
N ALA A 96 9.14 3.08 -4.69
CA ALA A 96 8.08 3.36 -5.64
C ALA A 96 8.12 4.84 -6.11
N ARG A 97 8.45 5.76 -5.20
CA ARG A 97 8.64 7.19 -5.49
C ARG A 97 9.88 7.44 -6.36
N GLU A 98 11.00 6.76 -6.11
CA GLU A 98 12.20 6.85 -6.96
C GLU A 98 11.92 6.38 -8.39
N ILE A 99 11.11 5.32 -8.54
CA ILE A 99 10.74 4.76 -9.85
C ILE A 99 9.82 5.71 -10.62
N ASN A 100 8.74 6.20 -9.99
CA ASN A 100 7.81 7.12 -10.62
C ASN A 100 7.09 8.00 -9.60
N LYS A 101 7.57 9.24 -9.44
CA LYS A 101 7.02 10.21 -8.47
C LYS A 101 5.52 10.46 -8.66
N LEU A 102 5.06 10.60 -9.91
CA LEU A 102 3.67 10.92 -10.22
C LEU A 102 2.74 9.74 -9.89
N ASN A 103 3.06 8.54 -10.38
CA ASN A 103 2.24 7.36 -10.10
C ASN A 103 2.27 6.98 -8.62
N CYS A 104 3.38 7.23 -7.92
CA CYS A 104 3.45 7.07 -6.48
C CYS A 104 2.50 8.04 -5.76
N ALA A 105 2.40 9.31 -6.20
CA ALA A 105 1.45 10.28 -5.67
C ALA A 105 0.00 9.86 -5.86
N ILE A 106 -0.34 9.42 -7.08
CA ILE A 106 -1.66 8.90 -7.38
C ILE A 106 -1.98 7.69 -6.50
N THR A 107 -1.02 6.79 -6.30
CA THR A 107 -1.21 5.58 -5.47
C THR A 107 -1.40 5.92 -3.99
N MET A 108 -0.64 6.88 -3.44
CA MET A 108 -0.83 7.35 -2.08
C MET A 108 -2.21 7.99 -1.87
N GLN A 109 -2.69 8.73 -2.88
CA GLN A 109 -4.03 9.29 -2.88
C GLN A 109 -5.11 8.19 -2.93
N LEU A 110 -4.94 7.18 -3.77
CA LEU A 110 -5.84 6.01 -3.82
C LEU A 110 -5.90 5.29 -2.46
N ALA A 111 -4.76 5.16 -1.77
CA ALA A 111 -4.72 4.57 -0.43
C ALA A 111 -5.54 5.39 0.59
N MET A 112 -5.44 6.72 0.55
CA MET A 112 -6.24 7.60 1.41
C MET A 112 -7.74 7.50 1.09
N GLN A 113 -8.11 7.42 -0.20
CA GLN A 113 -9.50 7.24 -0.60
C GLN A 113 -10.05 5.89 -0.13
N ALA A 114 -9.30 4.80 -0.31
CA ALA A 114 -9.69 3.48 0.16
C ALA A 114 -9.93 3.48 1.68
N LEU A 115 -9.02 4.08 2.46
CA LEU A 115 -9.19 4.19 3.91
C LEU A 115 -10.40 5.04 4.30
N PHE A 116 -10.67 6.12 3.59
CA PHE A 116 -11.85 6.96 3.81
C PHE A 116 -13.16 6.22 3.48
N CYS A 117 -13.19 5.46 2.38
CA CYS A 117 -14.33 4.61 2.01
C CYS A 117 -14.57 3.52 3.07
N ASP A 118 -13.52 2.84 3.53
CA ASP A 118 -13.59 1.83 4.59
C ASP A 118 -14.15 2.44 5.89
N MET A 119 -13.77 3.68 6.22
CA MET A 119 -14.32 4.41 7.37
C MET A 119 -15.81 4.73 7.18
N LEU A 120 -16.23 5.24 6.01
CA LEU A 120 -17.63 5.57 5.73
C LEU A 120 -18.55 4.35 5.77
N GLN A 121 -18.05 3.19 5.33
CA GLN A 121 -18.80 1.93 5.40
C GLN A 121 -19.06 1.50 6.86
N LYS A 122 -18.11 1.74 7.77
CA LYS A 122 -18.25 1.44 9.21
C LYS A 122 -19.04 2.51 9.96
N HIS A 123 -18.93 3.76 9.52
CA HIS A 123 -19.48 4.93 10.20
C HIS A 123 -20.24 5.81 9.19
N PRO A 124 -21.56 5.59 8.99
CA PRO A 124 -22.36 6.36 8.04
C PRO A 124 -22.40 7.87 8.32
N ALA A 125 -22.21 8.26 9.58
CA ALA A 125 -22.12 9.66 10.01
C ALA A 125 -20.83 9.88 10.82
N PRO A 126 -19.67 9.99 10.16
CA PRO A 126 -18.40 10.06 10.86
C PRO A 126 -18.19 11.42 11.52
N THR A 127 -17.68 11.43 12.76
CA THR A 127 -17.26 12.67 13.42
C THR A 127 -15.75 12.89 13.27
N ARG A 128 -15.30 14.14 13.34
CA ARG A 128 -13.87 14.49 13.21
C ARG A 128 -12.97 13.94 14.32
N GLN A 129 -13.56 13.39 15.39
CA GLN A 129 -12.86 12.82 16.53
C GLN A 129 -12.77 11.29 16.46
N LEU A 130 -13.37 10.66 15.44
CA LEU A 130 -13.27 9.21 15.28
C LEU A 130 -11.81 8.77 15.12
N PRO A 131 -11.38 7.69 15.80
CA PRO A 131 -10.03 7.15 15.67
C PRO A 131 -9.64 6.92 14.20
N ASP A 132 -10.52 6.30 13.40
CA ASP A 132 -10.31 6.06 11.97
C ASP A 132 -10.08 7.36 11.18
N PHE A 133 -10.77 8.45 11.54
CA PHE A 133 -10.58 9.75 10.90
C PHE A 133 -9.25 10.40 11.32
N LEU A 134 -8.85 10.24 12.59
CA LEU A 134 -7.54 10.70 13.07
C LEU A 134 -6.40 9.92 12.41
N GLU A 135 -6.58 8.62 12.20
CA GLU A 135 -5.65 7.76 11.46
C GLU A 135 -5.47 8.25 10.03
N LEU A 136 -6.58 8.51 9.31
CA LEU A 136 -6.55 9.07 7.96
C LEU A 136 -5.81 10.42 7.91
N LYS A 137 -6.03 11.29 8.90
CA LYS A 137 -5.32 12.58 8.99
C LYS A 137 -3.82 12.41 9.21
N GLU A 138 -3.42 11.49 10.07
CA GLU A 138 -2.00 11.21 10.30
C GLU A 138 -1.37 10.58 9.05
N LEU A 139 -2.06 9.67 8.35
CA LEU A 139 -1.62 9.12 7.07
C LEU A 139 -1.39 10.23 6.03
N ALA A 140 -2.35 11.14 5.88
CA ALA A 140 -2.25 12.29 4.99
C ALA A 140 -1.04 13.18 5.32
N LYS A 141 -0.82 13.44 6.62
CA LYS A 141 0.33 14.22 7.10
C LYS A 141 1.65 13.52 6.75
N ARG A 142 1.76 12.20 6.96
CA ARG A 142 2.96 11.42 6.60
C ARG A 142 3.23 11.46 5.10
N PHE A 143 2.21 11.26 4.26
CA PHE A 143 2.36 11.32 2.81
C PHE A 143 2.78 12.71 2.33
N SER A 144 2.24 13.79 2.91
CA SER A 144 2.63 15.16 2.58
C SER A 144 4.13 15.40 2.82
N VAL A 145 4.66 14.95 3.97
CA VAL A 145 6.09 15.05 4.28
C VAL A 145 6.94 14.25 3.28
N MET A 146 6.42 13.12 2.78
CA MET A 146 7.13 12.29 1.80
C MET A 146 7.17 12.90 0.39
N PHE A 147 6.26 13.78 0.01
CA PHE A 147 6.29 14.40 -1.32
C PHE A 147 7.17 15.63 -1.41
N GLY A 148 7.32 16.38 -0.31
CA GLY A 148 7.71 17.79 -0.40
C GLY A 148 6.61 18.57 -1.14
N LEU A 149 6.28 19.78 -0.68
CA LEU A 149 5.14 20.56 -1.16
C LEU A 149 5.31 21.02 -2.62
N ASP A 150 5.04 20.15 -3.60
CA ASP A 150 4.84 20.53 -5.01
C ASP A 150 3.34 20.59 -5.31
N ALA A 151 2.68 21.60 -4.71
CA ALA A 151 1.23 21.81 -4.81
C ALA A 151 0.72 21.94 -6.26
N VAL A 152 1.57 22.34 -7.20
CA VAL A 152 1.21 22.56 -8.61
C VAL A 152 0.99 21.24 -9.36
N LYS A 153 1.81 20.22 -9.13
CA LYS A 153 1.65 18.89 -9.78
C LYS A 153 0.55 18.04 -9.12
N ASN A 154 0.33 18.22 -7.83
CA ASN A 154 -0.79 17.59 -7.13
C ASN A 154 -2.15 18.16 -7.56
N ARG A 155 -2.22 19.40 -8.05
CA ARG A 155 -3.47 20.01 -8.51
C ARG A 155 -4.08 19.25 -9.70
N GLU A 156 -3.26 18.78 -10.63
CA GLU A 156 -3.72 17.98 -11.79
C GLU A 156 -4.21 16.58 -11.36
N ALA A 157 -3.48 15.91 -10.47
CA ALA A 157 -3.87 14.61 -9.92
C ALA A 157 -5.16 14.71 -9.07
N LEU A 158 -5.29 15.77 -8.26
CA LEU A 158 -6.49 16.06 -7.46
C LEU A 158 -7.70 16.40 -8.34
N THR A 159 -7.48 17.12 -9.46
CA THR A 159 -8.54 17.46 -10.43
C THR A 159 -8.99 16.24 -11.23
N ALA A 160 -8.07 15.37 -11.63
CA ALA A 160 -8.40 14.10 -12.27
C ALA A 160 -9.18 13.17 -11.33
N LEU A 161 -8.87 13.19 -10.04
CA LEU A 161 -9.57 12.42 -9.02
C LEU A 161 -10.96 12.95 -8.70
N HIS A 162 -11.13 14.28 -8.59
CA HIS A 162 -12.45 14.90 -8.43
C HIS A 162 -13.40 14.58 -9.60
N ARG A 163 -12.86 14.33 -10.80
CA ARG A 163 -13.64 13.83 -11.94
C ARG A 163 -13.92 12.33 -11.90
N ALA A 164 -13.10 11.54 -11.22
CA ALA A 164 -13.27 10.09 -11.11
C ALA A 164 -14.14 9.68 -9.90
N GLY A 165 -14.33 10.57 -8.94
CA GLY A 165 -15.16 10.38 -7.74
C GLY A 165 -16.49 11.13 -7.75
N ALA A 166 -16.92 11.64 -8.91
CA ALA A 166 -18.25 12.22 -9.14
C ALA A 166 -19.10 11.25 -9.97
#